data_AF-A0AAW8NBK5-F1
#
_entry.id   AF-A0AAW8NBK5-F1
#
_cell.length_a   1.000
_cell.length_b   1.000
_cell.length_c   1.000
_cell.angle_alpha   90.00
_cell.angle_beta   90.00
_cell.angle_gamma   90.00
#
_symmetry.space_group_name_H-M   'P 1'
#
loop_
_entity.id
_entity.type
_entity.pdbx_description
1 polymer ?
#
loop_
_entity_poly.entity_id
_entity_poly.type
_entity_poly.pdbx_seq_one_letter_code
_entity_poly.pdbx_strand_id
1 'polypeptide(L)'
;MIKTIAERTEGAWRPSPGSIYPTLQQLVDEDLISALSEGRGTEFTLTDQGRAYVAEHGEEMDNAWNAGPDSSDREFHQSIGKLMGAIHQFRSGVSEEQRAAAIEKMDETRRALYKILAD
;
A
#
# COMPACT_ATOMS: atom_id res chain seq x y z
N MET A 1 15.96 -0.29 -3.52
CA MET A 1 15.00 0.76 -3.08
C MET A 1 13.54 0.31 -3.18
N ILE A 2 12.91 0.18 -4.36
CA ILE A 2 11.47 -0.17 -4.49
C ILE A 2 11.10 -1.42 -3.67
N LYS A 3 11.88 -2.50 -3.82
CA LYS A 3 11.69 -3.74 -3.05
C LYS A 3 11.77 -3.51 -1.54
N THR A 4 12.76 -2.75 -1.09
CA THR A 4 12.97 -2.40 0.33
C THR A 4 11.83 -1.56 0.90
N ILE A 5 11.31 -0.59 0.14
CA ILE A 5 10.13 0.20 0.54
C ILE A 5 8.92 -0.70 0.72
N ALA A 6 8.70 -1.62 -0.23
CA ALA A 6 7.63 -2.60 -0.12
C ALA A 6 7.78 -3.51 1.10
N GLU A 7 8.99 -3.98 1.41
CA GLU A 7 9.24 -4.83 2.56
C GLU A 7 9.04 -4.09 3.89
N ARG A 8 9.55 -2.85 4.01
CA ARG A 8 9.40 -2.03 5.22
C ARG A 8 7.96 -1.60 5.50
N THR A 9 7.15 -1.49 4.46
CA THR A 9 5.73 -1.11 4.58
C THR A 9 4.81 -2.33 4.57
N GLU A 10 5.34 -3.57 4.69
CA GLU A 10 4.56 -4.81 4.61
C GLU A 10 3.68 -4.91 3.35
N GLY A 11 4.15 -4.31 2.25
CA GLY A 11 3.45 -4.24 0.98
C GLY A 11 2.42 -3.12 0.87
N ALA A 12 2.20 -2.34 1.93
CA ALA A 12 1.23 -1.26 1.96
C ALA A 12 1.59 -0.11 1.01
N TRP A 13 2.89 0.10 0.74
CA TRP A 13 3.34 1.00 -0.32
C TRP A 13 4.34 0.32 -1.24
N ARG A 14 4.01 0.28 -2.54
CA ARG A 14 4.82 -0.37 -3.57
C ARG A 14 4.99 0.57 -4.77
N PRO A 15 5.91 1.55 -4.70
CA PRO A 15 6.03 2.57 -5.73
C PRO A 15 6.48 1.96 -7.06
N SER A 16 5.98 2.53 -8.15
CA SER A 16 6.40 2.15 -9.50
C SER A 16 7.68 2.88 -9.91
N PRO A 17 8.45 2.37 -10.89
CA PRO A 17 9.53 3.12 -11.52
C PRO A 17 9.08 4.52 -11.98
N GLY A 18 7.91 4.62 -12.61
CA GLY A 18 7.38 5.88 -13.14
C GLY A 18 7.05 6.92 -12.07
N SER A 19 6.75 6.50 -10.84
CA SER A 19 6.48 7.42 -9.73
C SER A 19 7.73 7.75 -8.92
N ILE A 20 8.67 6.81 -8.77
CA ILE A 20 9.79 6.98 -7.85
C ILE A 20 10.94 7.80 -8.44
N TYR A 21 11.24 7.65 -9.73
CA TYR A 21 12.37 8.36 -10.35
C TYR A 21 12.15 9.87 -10.49
N PRO A 22 10.95 10.37 -10.83
CA PRO A 22 10.69 11.82 -10.81
C PRO A 22 10.90 12.44 -9.43
N THR A 23 10.45 11.77 -8.36
CA THR A 23 10.66 12.24 -6.98
C THR A 23 12.14 12.24 -6.60
N LEU A 24 12.90 11.20 -6.97
CA LEU A 24 14.35 11.20 -6.73
C LEU A 24 15.05 12.34 -7.46
N GLN A 25 14.66 12.63 -8.70
CA GLN A 25 15.23 13.75 -9.45
C GLN A 25 14.94 15.08 -8.76
N GLN A 26 13.70 15.28 -8.29
CA GLN A 26 13.35 16.47 -7.53
C GLN A 26 14.20 16.63 -6.27
N LEU A 27 14.44 15.56 -5.51
CA LEU A 27 15.29 15.60 -4.32
C LEU A 27 16.77 15.90 -4.64
N VAL A 28 17.24 15.52 -5.84
CA VAL A 28 18.56 15.93 -6.34
C VAL A 28 18.57 17.41 -6.69
N ASP A 29 17.53 17.89 -7.38
CA ASP A 29 17.41 19.30 -7.77
C ASP A 29 17.30 20.23 -6.54
N GLU A 30 16.74 19.72 -5.42
CA GLU A 30 16.65 20.40 -4.12
C GLU A 30 17.92 20.23 -3.24
N ASP A 31 18.97 19.57 -3.75
CA ASP A 31 20.23 19.24 -3.05
C ASP A 31 20.05 18.45 -1.75
N LEU A 32 18.97 17.68 -1.62
CA LEU A 32 18.72 16.81 -0.46
C LEU A 32 19.39 15.45 -0.62
N ILE A 33 19.53 14.96 -1.85
CA ILE A 33 20.24 13.73 -2.18
C ILE A 33 21.22 13.94 -3.33
N SER A 34 22.22 13.06 -3.45
CA SER A 34 23.12 13.00 -4.60
C SER A 34 23.18 11.61 -5.19
N ALA A 35 23.38 11.52 -6.50
CA ALA A 35 23.57 10.27 -7.22
C ALA A 35 25.06 9.86 -7.20
N LEU A 36 25.36 8.63 -6.77
CA LEU A 36 26.72 8.09 -6.76
C LEU A 36 27.14 7.50 -8.13
N SER A 37 26.18 7.23 -9.01
CA SER A 37 26.46 6.78 -10.39
C SER A 37 25.35 7.15 -11.36
N GLU A 38 25.71 7.53 -12.58
CA GLU A 38 24.75 7.73 -13.67
C GLU A 38 24.60 6.43 -14.47
N GLY A 39 23.41 5.80 -14.43
CA GLY A 39 23.13 4.61 -15.24
C GLY A 39 22.12 3.65 -14.63
N ARG A 40 22.17 2.38 -15.08
CA ARG A 40 21.24 1.35 -14.62
C ARG A 40 21.62 0.90 -13.21
N GLY A 41 20.90 1.39 -12.22
CA GLY A 41 21.17 1.10 -10.80
C GLY A 41 21.83 2.24 -10.04
N THR A 42 21.53 3.49 -10.41
CA THR A 42 21.96 4.68 -9.63
C THR A 42 21.65 4.51 -8.15
N GLU A 43 22.71 4.57 -7.36
CA GLU A 43 22.64 4.65 -5.91
C GLU A 43 22.54 6.11 -5.50
N PHE A 44 21.69 6.40 -4.52
CA PHE A 44 21.49 7.75 -4.00
C PHE A 44 21.92 7.80 -2.54
N THR A 45 22.52 8.92 -2.14
CA THR A 45 22.88 9.19 -0.75
C THR A 45 22.37 10.56 -0.33
N LEU A 46 22.11 10.74 0.97
CA LEU A 46 21.82 12.07 1.51
C LEU A 46 23.05 12.98 1.37
N THR A 47 22.81 14.25 1.08
CA THR A 47 23.80 15.33 1.23
C THR A 47 23.88 15.75 2.71
N ASP A 48 24.74 16.72 3.03
CA ASP A 48 24.73 17.33 4.36
C ASP A 48 23.42 18.07 4.63
N GLN A 49 22.86 18.76 3.63
CA GLN A 49 21.56 19.42 3.72
C GLN A 49 20.43 18.40 3.95
N GLY A 50 20.43 17.29 3.20
CA GLY A 50 19.46 16.22 3.40
C GLY A 50 19.54 15.60 4.80
N ARG A 51 20.74 15.41 5.33
CA ARG A 51 20.92 14.93 6.72
C ARG A 51 20.35 15.91 7.74
N ALA A 52 20.61 17.20 7.58
CA ALA A 52 20.05 18.24 8.46
C ALA A 52 18.52 18.28 8.38
N TYR A 53 17.97 18.25 7.16
CA TYR A 53 16.52 18.24 6.94
C TYR A 53 15.84 17.06 7.64
N VAL A 54 16.37 15.84 7.47
CA VAL A 54 15.84 14.64 8.15
C VAL A 54 15.91 14.77 9.67
N ALA A 55 16.99 15.34 10.21
CA ALA A 55 17.14 15.53 11.65
C ALA A 55 16.14 16.55 12.21
N GLU A 56 15.84 17.62 11.48
CA GLU A 56 14.87 18.65 11.86
C GLU A 56 13.43 18.17 11.76
N HIS A 57 13.13 17.24 10.84
CA HIS A 57 11.78 16.75 10.54
C HIS A 57 11.55 15.30 11.00
N GLY A 58 12.32 14.82 11.98
CA GLY A 58 12.32 13.42 12.41
C GLY A 58 10.93 12.90 12.82
N GLU A 59 10.18 13.67 13.61
CA GLU A 59 8.81 13.29 14.02
C GLU A 59 7.85 13.18 12.83
N GLU A 60 7.96 14.07 11.85
CA GLU A 60 7.14 14.02 10.63
C GLU A 60 7.48 12.79 9.79
N MET A 61 8.77 12.46 9.64
CA MET A 61 9.19 11.25 8.92
C MET A 61 8.73 9.98 9.62
N ASP A 62 8.85 9.91 10.94
CA ASP A 62 8.37 8.79 11.74
C ASP A 62 6.85 8.64 11.59
N ASN A 63 6.11 9.76 11.63
CA ASN A 63 4.69 9.76 11.39
C ASN A 63 4.34 9.29 9.98
N ALA A 64 5.09 9.68 8.94
CA ALA A 64 4.87 9.22 7.57
C ALA A 64 5.12 7.71 7.40
N TRP A 65 6.09 7.13 8.13
CA TRP A 65 6.31 5.67 8.13
C TRP A 65 5.26 4.91 8.93
N ASN A 66 4.73 5.51 10.00
CA ASN A 66 3.70 4.92 10.86
C ASN A 66 2.27 5.16 10.36
N ALA A 67 2.07 6.18 9.52
CA ALA A 67 0.89 6.40 8.72
C ALA A 67 0.85 5.33 7.63
N GLY A 68 0.33 4.16 7.99
CA GLY A 68 -0.10 3.19 6.99
C GLY A 68 -1.14 3.78 6.03
N PRO A 69 -1.58 3.02 5.01
CA PRO A 69 -2.76 3.37 4.24
C PRO A 69 -3.85 3.73 5.24
N ASP A 70 -4.53 4.84 4.97
CA ASP A 70 -5.46 5.52 5.87
C ASP A 70 -6.21 4.49 6.72
N SER A 71 -6.33 4.70 8.03
CA SER A 71 -6.84 3.64 8.93
C SER A 71 -8.18 3.04 8.45
N SER A 72 -8.99 3.87 7.80
CA SER A 72 -10.20 3.52 7.04
C SER A 72 -9.95 2.55 5.89
N ASP A 73 -8.97 2.81 5.02
CA ASP A 73 -8.53 1.92 3.97
C ASP A 73 -8.03 0.60 4.55
N ARG A 74 -7.25 0.63 5.64
CA ARG A 74 -6.75 -0.60 6.27
C ARG A 74 -7.90 -1.47 6.80
N GLU A 75 -8.87 -0.87 7.49
CA GLU A 75 -10.05 -1.58 7.99
C GLU A 75 -10.90 -2.16 6.86
N PHE A 76 -11.09 -1.39 5.78
CA PHE A 76 -11.81 -1.85 4.60
C PHE A 76 -11.10 -3.03 3.92
N HIS A 77 -9.79 -2.95 3.70
CA HIS A 77 -8.99 -4.05 3.14
C HIS A 77 -9.00 -5.29 4.05
N GLN A 78 -8.94 -5.13 5.37
CA GLN A 78 -9.08 -6.24 6.31
C GLN A 78 -10.47 -6.90 6.22
N SER A 79 -11.53 -6.10 6.05
CA SER A 79 -12.89 -6.61 5.86
C SER A 79 -13.01 -7.44 4.57
N ILE A 80 -12.44 -6.95 3.46
CA ILE A 80 -12.34 -7.69 2.20
C ILE A 80 -11.58 -9.01 2.39
N GLY A 81 -10.43 -8.97 3.08
CA GLY A 81 -9.63 -10.16 3.36
C GLY A 81 -10.39 -11.23 4.14
N LYS A 82 -11.12 -10.84 5.19
CA LYS A 82 -11.98 -11.76 5.97
C LYS A 82 -13.06 -12.40 5.10
N LEU A 83 -13.72 -11.63 4.24
CA LEU A 83 -14.73 -12.13 3.31
C LEU A 83 -14.14 -13.14 2.31
N MET A 84 -13.00 -12.83 1.70
CA MET A 84 -12.32 -13.72 0.76
C MET A 84 -11.87 -15.04 1.43
N GLY A 85 -11.39 -14.96 2.68
CA GLY A 85 -11.06 -16.13 3.49
C GLY A 85 -12.26 -17.04 3.71
N ALA A 86 -13.42 -16.47 4.04
CA ALA A 86 -14.67 -17.24 4.18
C ALA A 86 -15.10 -17.88 2.87
N ILE A 87 -15.09 -17.14 1.75
CA ILE A 87 -15.42 -17.67 0.41
C ILE A 87 -14.50 -18.84 0.02
N HIS A 88 -13.22 -18.78 0.38
CA HIS A 88 -12.28 -19.87 0.10
C HIS A 88 -12.71 -21.21 0.73
N GLN A 89 -13.36 -21.18 1.90
CA GLN A 89 -13.84 -22.39 2.59
C GLN A 89 -14.92 -23.14 1.78
N PHE A 90 -15.63 -22.46 0.88
CA PHE A 90 -16.65 -23.06 0.01
C PHE A 90 -16.08 -23.71 -1.25
N ARG A 91 -14.75 -23.72 -1.45
CA ARG A 91 -14.12 -24.34 -2.62
C ARG A 91 -14.11 -25.88 -2.59
N SER A 92 -14.24 -26.48 -1.41
CA SER A 92 -14.23 -27.93 -1.24
C SER A 92 -15.02 -28.35 0.00
N GLY A 93 -15.69 -29.50 -0.06
CA GLY A 93 -16.30 -30.12 1.12
C GLY A 93 -17.60 -29.47 1.63
N VAL A 94 -18.31 -28.71 0.79
CA VAL A 94 -19.61 -28.10 1.11
C VAL A 94 -20.76 -28.82 0.42
N SER A 95 -21.90 -28.93 1.11
CA SER A 95 -23.13 -29.52 0.57
C SER A 95 -23.81 -28.60 -0.47
N GLU A 96 -24.72 -29.15 -1.27
CA GLU A 96 -25.50 -28.36 -2.22
C GLU A 96 -26.34 -27.29 -1.53
N GLU A 97 -26.92 -27.59 -0.37
CA GLU A 97 -27.69 -26.64 0.44
C GLU A 97 -26.82 -25.50 0.96
N GLN A 98 -25.63 -25.80 1.49
CA GLN A 98 -24.67 -24.79 1.92
C GLN A 98 -24.21 -23.90 0.76
N ARG A 99 -24.04 -24.50 -0.42
CA ARG A 99 -23.66 -23.77 -1.64
C ARG A 99 -24.77 -22.83 -2.11
N ALA A 100 -26.03 -23.28 -2.09
CA ALA A 100 -27.18 -22.46 -2.45
C ALA A 100 -27.35 -21.27 -1.50
N ALA A 101 -27.26 -21.50 -0.19
CA ALA A 101 -27.32 -20.44 0.82
C ALA A 101 -26.17 -19.43 0.67
N ALA A 102 -24.95 -19.89 0.37
CA ALA A 102 -23.80 -19.00 0.15
C ALA A 102 -24.01 -18.09 -1.08
N ILE A 103 -24.55 -18.61 -2.18
CA ILE A 103 -24.87 -17.83 -3.39
C ILE A 103 -25.87 -16.72 -3.05
N GLU A 104 -26.94 -17.04 -2.33
CA GLU A 104 -27.95 -16.06 -1.90
C GLU A 104 -27.31 -14.92 -1.10
N LYS A 105 -26.45 -15.23 -0.12
CA LYS A 105 -25.76 -14.23 0.70
C LYS A 105 -24.74 -13.39 -0.07
N MET A 106 -24.06 -13.97 -1.05
CA MET A 106 -23.18 -13.21 -1.94
C MET A 106 -23.97 -12.21 -2.78
N ASP A 107 -25.13 -12.60 -3.29
CA ASP A 107 -26.00 -11.72 -4.08
C ASP A 107 -26.62 -10.60 -3.24
N GLU A 108 -27.05 -10.90 -2.01
CA GLU A 108 -27.47 -9.88 -1.04
C GLU A 108 -26.37 -8.86 -0.77
N THR A 109 -25.16 -9.33 -0.48
CA THR A 109 -23.99 -8.47 -0.20
C THR A 109 -23.67 -7.58 -1.40
N ARG A 110 -23.65 -8.16 -2.61
CA ARG A 110 -23.43 -7.40 -3.86
C ARG A 110 -24.45 -6.28 -4.03
N ARG A 111 -25.75 -6.57 -3.83
CA ARG A 111 -26.81 -5.55 -3.93
C ARG A 111 -26.65 -4.46 -2.87
N ALA A 112 -26.29 -4.82 -1.64
CA ALA A 112 -26.06 -3.87 -0.56
C ALA A 112 -24.90 -2.91 -0.87
N LEU A 113 -23.78 -3.43 -1.37
CA LEU A 113 -22.63 -2.61 -1.78
C LEU A 113 -22.97 -1.64 -2.90
N TYR A 114 -23.74 -2.06 -3.91
CA TYR A 114 -24.21 -1.16 -4.97
C TYR A 114 -25.16 -0.08 -4.45
N LYS A 115 -25.99 -0.40 -3.46
CA LYS A 115 -26.88 0.59 -2.83
C LYS A 115 -26.07 1.68 -2.12
N ILE A 116 -25.02 1.32 -1.40
CA ILE A 116 -24.12 2.28 -0.73
C ILE A 116 -23.46 3.22 -1.75
N LEU A 117 -23.11 2.73 -2.95
CA LEU A 117 -22.52 3.56 -4.02
C LEU A 117 -23.54 4.48 -4.70
N ALA A 118 -24.84 4.23 -4.50
CA ALA A 118 -25.92 5.00 -5.11
C ALA A 118 -26.50 6.06 -4.17
N ASP A 119 -26.17 6.01 -2.87
CA ASP A 119 -26.51 6.99 -1.83
C ASP A 119 -25.39 8.06 -1.72
#